data_AF-A0A349Y4F6-F1
#
_entry.id   AF-A0A349Y4F6-F1
#
_cell.length_a   1.000
_cell.length_b   1.000
_cell.length_c   1.000
_cell.angle_alpha   90.00
_cell.angle_beta   90.00
_cell.angle_gamma   90.00
#
_symmetry.space_group_name_H-M   'P 1'
#
loop_
_entity.id
_entity.type
_entity.pdbx_description
1 polymer ?
#
loop_
_entity_poly.entity_id
_entity_poly.type
_entity_poly.pdbx_seq_one_letter_code
_entity_poly.pdbx_strand_id
1 'polypeptide(L)'
;MKPPVTRERRGQLDRGEAEATHLTEVLAVDFAKLMANVAPDLPASAITPMRNAAKRGITLRMQGAATLLRVHGHGDHARWSRHASDTVRGWACYLIGSDPGLSLEHKLDALRALADDAHFGVREWAWLAVRPHIVSEPLRVLTHLHGWTTDASPNVRRFACEALRPRGVWAAHIALFKQEPQHALPLLQALCCDASRYVQDSVGNWLNDAGKSQPDWVRALCSEWQQRHADDPANTYIRKRALRSL
;
A
#
# COMPACT_ATOMS: atom_id res chain seq x y z
N MET A 1 -19.02 -1.58 16.68
CA MET A 1 -19.31 -2.20 15.36
C MET A 1 -19.67 -1.06 14.40
N LYS A 2 -19.01 -0.93 13.24
CA LYS A 2 -19.33 0.17 12.31
C LYS A 2 -20.72 -0.08 11.70
N PRO A 3 -21.55 0.96 11.50
CA PRO A 3 -22.89 0.81 10.95
C PRO A 3 -22.85 0.20 9.53
N PRO A 4 -23.89 -0.54 9.13
CA PRO A 4 -24.00 -1.04 7.76
C PRO A 4 -24.05 0.12 6.76
N VAL A 5 -23.41 -0.06 5.60
CA VAL A 5 -23.40 0.95 4.54
C VAL A 5 -24.83 1.12 3.99
N THR A 6 -25.39 2.32 4.13
CA THR A 6 -26.75 2.60 3.65
C THR A 6 -26.82 2.52 2.12
N ARG A 7 -28.03 2.32 1.57
CA ARG A 7 -28.23 2.25 0.11
C ARG A 7 -27.82 3.55 -0.58
N GLU A 8 -28.15 4.69 0.01
CA GLU A 8 -27.76 6.01 -0.48
C GLU A 8 -26.25 6.18 -0.51
N ARG A 9 -25.59 5.84 0.61
CA ARG A 9 -24.14 5.92 0.74
C ARG A 9 -23.43 5.02 -0.27
N ARG A 10 -23.90 3.77 -0.44
CA ARG A 10 -23.40 2.88 -1.48
C ARG A 10 -23.59 3.48 -2.87
N GLY A 11 -24.73 4.12 -3.14
CA GLY A 11 -24.99 4.78 -4.41
C GLY A 11 -23.99 5.89 -4.74
N GLN A 12 -23.60 6.72 -3.78
CA GLN A 12 -22.57 7.76 -3.97
C GLN A 12 -21.21 7.15 -4.33
N LEU A 13 -20.81 6.09 -3.62
CA LEU A 13 -19.56 5.37 -3.89
C LEU A 13 -19.58 4.69 -5.27
N ASP A 14 -20.69 4.03 -5.62
CA ASP A 14 -20.89 3.33 -6.90
C ASP A 14 -20.96 4.30 -8.10
N ARG A 15 -21.22 5.60 -7.88
CA ARG A 15 -21.13 6.65 -8.92
C ARG A 15 -19.78 7.35 -8.98
N GLY A 16 -18.90 7.07 -8.01
CA GLY A 16 -17.58 7.69 -7.93
C GLY A 16 -17.58 9.13 -7.41
N GLU A 17 -18.66 9.56 -6.76
CA GLU A 17 -18.88 10.93 -6.29
C GLU A 17 -18.28 11.21 -4.91
N ALA A 18 -17.91 10.16 -4.18
CA ALA A 18 -17.37 10.27 -2.83
C ALA A 18 -16.26 9.25 -2.59
N GLU A 19 -15.39 9.59 -1.64
CA GLU A 19 -14.42 8.66 -1.06
C GLU A 19 -15.09 7.80 0.00
N ALA A 20 -14.61 6.56 0.14
CA ALA A 20 -14.90 5.76 1.32
C ALA A 20 -14.33 6.42 2.59
N THR A 21 -14.92 6.14 3.74
CA THR A 21 -14.40 6.63 5.04
C THR A 21 -13.79 5.50 5.87
N HIS A 22 -14.04 4.26 5.48
CA HIS A 22 -13.54 3.07 6.15
C HIS A 22 -13.57 1.83 5.26
N LEU A 23 -12.83 0.79 5.66
CA LEU A 23 -12.70 -0.45 4.89
C LEU A 23 -14.04 -1.10 4.50
N THR A 24 -15.06 -1.08 5.36
CA THR A 24 -16.37 -1.64 5.01
C THR A 24 -17.01 -0.94 3.81
N GLU A 25 -16.80 0.37 3.63
CA GLU A 25 -17.29 1.11 2.45
C GLU A 25 -16.47 0.75 1.22
N VAL A 26 -15.14 0.74 1.33
CA VAL A 26 -14.21 0.30 0.28
C VAL A 26 -14.61 -1.08 -0.27
N LEU A 27 -14.92 -2.03 0.64
CA LEU A 27 -15.28 -3.38 0.25
C LEU A 27 -16.68 -3.47 -0.38
N ALA A 28 -17.58 -2.54 -0.06
CA ALA A 28 -18.96 -2.49 -0.52
C ALA A 28 -19.15 -1.86 -1.90
N VAL A 29 -18.13 -1.19 -2.45
CA VAL A 29 -18.17 -0.59 -3.80
C VAL A 29 -18.45 -1.66 -4.86
N ASP A 30 -19.45 -1.40 -5.70
CA ASP A 30 -19.73 -2.16 -6.90
C ASP A 30 -18.85 -1.64 -8.05
N PHE A 31 -17.77 -2.38 -8.35
CA PHE A 31 -16.79 -1.98 -9.36
C PHE A 31 -17.38 -1.88 -10.76
N ALA A 32 -18.41 -2.69 -11.08
CA ALA A 32 -19.03 -2.64 -12.40
C ALA A 32 -19.86 -1.36 -12.56
N LYS A 33 -20.60 -0.96 -11.53
CA LYS A 33 -21.33 0.32 -11.55
C LYS A 33 -20.39 1.50 -11.53
N LEU A 34 -19.37 1.48 -10.66
CA LEU A 34 -18.38 2.54 -10.61
C LEU A 34 -17.71 2.74 -11.97
N MET A 35 -17.25 1.65 -12.59
CA MET A 35 -16.62 1.69 -13.90
C MET A 35 -17.55 2.23 -14.99
N ALA A 36 -18.82 1.82 -15.00
CA ALA A 36 -19.80 2.33 -15.95
C ALA A 36 -20.05 3.85 -15.81
N ASN A 37 -19.95 4.39 -14.58
CA ASN A 37 -20.14 5.83 -14.35
C ASN A 37 -18.89 6.64 -14.72
N VAL A 38 -17.69 6.16 -14.39
CA VAL A 38 -16.44 6.94 -14.55
C VAL A 38 -15.73 6.72 -15.89
N ALA A 39 -16.11 5.68 -16.62
CA ALA A 39 -15.60 5.34 -17.95
C ALA A 39 -16.77 5.05 -18.92
N PRO A 40 -17.62 6.05 -19.24
CA PRO A 40 -18.83 5.85 -20.03
C PRO A 40 -18.57 5.38 -21.47
N ASP A 41 -17.35 5.59 -21.97
CA ASP A 41 -16.92 5.13 -23.31
C ASP A 41 -16.77 3.61 -23.40
N LEU A 42 -16.71 2.90 -22.27
CA LEU A 42 -16.62 1.45 -22.24
C LEU A 42 -17.97 0.81 -22.58
N PRO A 43 -18.03 -0.13 -23.55
CA PRO A 43 -19.26 -0.83 -23.85
C PRO A 43 -19.69 -1.70 -22.66
N ALA A 44 -21.00 -1.83 -22.45
CA ALA A 44 -21.54 -2.60 -21.33
C ALA A 44 -21.06 -4.07 -21.29
N SER A 45 -20.71 -4.64 -22.45
CA SER A 45 -20.11 -5.97 -22.60
C SER A 45 -18.70 -6.04 -22.00
N ALA A 46 -17.88 -4.98 -22.17
CA ALA A 46 -16.53 -4.89 -21.62
C ALA A 46 -16.51 -4.90 -20.09
N ILE A 47 -17.58 -4.42 -19.44
CA ILE A 47 -17.71 -4.35 -17.97
C ILE A 47 -18.13 -5.70 -17.34
N THR A 48 -18.64 -6.65 -18.14
CA THR A 48 -19.09 -7.97 -17.68
C THR A 48 -18.09 -8.72 -16.78
N PRO A 49 -16.77 -8.73 -17.08
CA PRO A 49 -15.78 -9.31 -16.19
C PRO A 49 -15.79 -8.73 -14.76
N MET A 50 -16.10 -7.44 -14.59
CA MET A 50 -16.21 -6.81 -13.27
C MET A 50 -17.45 -7.27 -12.51
N ARG A 51 -18.58 -7.48 -13.21
CA ARG A 51 -19.79 -8.07 -12.62
C ARG A 51 -19.50 -9.49 -12.11
N ASN A 52 -18.84 -10.29 -12.93
CA ASN A 52 -18.46 -11.67 -12.58
C ASN A 52 -17.46 -11.71 -11.41
N ALA A 53 -16.62 -10.68 -11.29
CA ALA A 53 -15.64 -10.56 -10.22
C ALA A 53 -16.22 -10.01 -8.89
N ALA A 54 -17.51 -9.68 -8.80
CA ALA A 54 -18.09 -8.98 -7.65
C ALA A 54 -17.86 -9.67 -6.30
N LYS A 55 -17.79 -11.02 -6.28
CA LYS A 55 -17.53 -11.82 -5.07
C LYS A 55 -16.03 -12.12 -4.83
N ARG A 56 -15.13 -11.68 -5.71
CA ARG A 56 -13.68 -11.89 -5.54
C ARG A 56 -13.09 -10.93 -4.51
N GLY A 57 -11.94 -11.33 -3.95
CA GLY A 57 -11.15 -10.49 -3.05
C GLY A 57 -10.82 -9.13 -3.67
N ILE A 58 -10.69 -8.10 -2.83
CA ILE A 58 -10.54 -6.71 -3.28
C ILE A 58 -9.32 -6.50 -4.19
N THR A 59 -8.19 -7.15 -3.91
CA THR A 59 -6.98 -7.05 -4.74
C THR A 59 -7.20 -7.61 -6.15
N LEU A 60 -7.92 -8.73 -6.29
CA LEU A 60 -8.29 -9.29 -7.60
C LEU A 60 -9.26 -8.40 -8.36
N ARG A 61 -10.16 -7.71 -7.65
CA ARG A 61 -11.06 -6.72 -8.27
C ARG A 61 -10.28 -5.49 -8.76
N MET A 62 -9.35 -4.96 -7.97
CA MET A 62 -8.47 -3.85 -8.34
C MET A 62 -7.59 -4.19 -9.56
N GLN A 63 -6.92 -5.34 -9.53
CA GLN A 63 -6.12 -5.80 -10.67
C GLN A 63 -6.97 -6.00 -11.92
N GLY A 64 -8.15 -6.63 -11.77
CA GLY A 64 -9.07 -6.84 -12.89
C GLY A 64 -9.56 -5.54 -13.52
N ALA A 65 -9.83 -4.51 -12.72
CA ALA A 65 -10.23 -3.20 -13.21
C ALA A 65 -9.10 -2.52 -14.01
N ALA A 66 -7.87 -2.53 -13.50
CA ALA A 66 -6.71 -1.97 -14.20
C ALA A 66 -6.44 -2.68 -15.53
N THR A 67 -6.50 -4.03 -15.55
CA THR A 67 -6.34 -4.80 -16.79
C THR A 67 -7.40 -4.44 -17.83
N LEU A 68 -8.66 -4.37 -17.41
CA LEU A 68 -9.77 -4.02 -18.29
C LEU A 68 -9.59 -2.61 -18.88
N LEU A 69 -9.32 -1.62 -18.04
CA LEU A 69 -9.07 -0.24 -18.48
C LEU A 69 -7.94 -0.21 -19.52
N ARG A 70 -6.83 -0.89 -19.26
CA ARG A 70 -5.69 -0.92 -20.19
C ARG A 70 -6.05 -1.53 -21.54
N VAL A 71 -6.70 -2.70 -21.56
CA VAL A 71 -7.07 -3.40 -22.80
C VAL A 71 -8.04 -2.58 -23.67
N HIS A 72 -8.86 -1.75 -23.03
CA HIS A 72 -9.82 -0.88 -23.72
C HIS A 72 -9.28 0.55 -23.97
N GLY A 73 -7.97 0.77 -23.94
CA GLY A 73 -7.37 2.07 -24.29
C GLY A 73 -7.42 3.14 -23.20
N HIS A 74 -7.83 2.77 -21.99
CA HIS A 74 -7.89 3.65 -20.81
C HIS A 74 -6.71 3.42 -19.84
N GLY A 75 -5.56 2.96 -20.36
CA GLY A 75 -4.39 2.59 -19.57
C GLY A 75 -3.57 3.76 -19.01
N ASP A 76 -3.81 4.99 -19.46
CA ASP A 76 -3.15 6.18 -18.91
C ASP A 76 -3.59 6.42 -17.46
N HIS A 77 -2.69 6.14 -16.53
CA HIS A 77 -2.96 6.26 -15.10
C HIS A 77 -3.24 7.71 -14.69
N ALA A 78 -2.67 8.71 -15.38
CA ALA A 78 -2.78 10.11 -15.00
C ALA A 78 -4.23 10.60 -15.02
N ARG A 79 -5.04 10.07 -15.95
CA ARG A 79 -6.50 10.28 -16.02
C ARG A 79 -7.21 9.89 -14.72
N TRP A 80 -6.73 8.88 -14.01
CA TRP A 80 -7.40 8.27 -12.87
C TRP A 80 -6.83 8.73 -11.52
N SER A 81 -5.56 9.16 -11.48
CA SER A 81 -4.83 9.49 -10.26
C SER A 81 -5.38 10.66 -9.44
N ARG A 82 -6.26 11.49 -10.03
CA ARG A 82 -6.87 12.67 -9.36
C ARG A 82 -8.39 12.58 -9.22
N HIS A 83 -8.96 11.40 -9.45
CA HIS A 83 -10.40 11.21 -9.41
C HIS A 83 -10.96 11.36 -7.98
N ALA A 84 -12.22 11.79 -7.85
CA ALA A 84 -12.88 11.99 -6.55
C ALA A 84 -13.02 10.68 -5.74
N SER A 85 -13.28 9.56 -6.41
CA SER A 85 -13.31 8.23 -5.79
C SER A 85 -11.91 7.68 -5.49
N ASP A 86 -11.70 7.28 -4.24
CA ASP A 86 -10.50 6.58 -3.78
C ASP A 86 -10.28 5.24 -4.49
N THR A 87 -11.37 4.54 -4.85
CA THR A 87 -11.29 3.26 -5.58
C THR A 87 -10.74 3.48 -6.99
N VAL A 88 -11.14 4.56 -7.66
CA VAL A 88 -10.63 4.91 -9.00
C VAL A 88 -9.15 5.33 -8.93
N ARG A 89 -8.75 6.11 -7.93
CA ARG A 89 -7.33 6.39 -7.69
C ARG A 89 -6.55 5.10 -7.36
N GLY A 90 -7.18 4.14 -6.68
CA GLY A 90 -6.67 2.78 -6.51
C GLY A 90 -6.44 2.03 -7.82
N TRP A 91 -7.33 2.16 -8.80
CA TRP A 91 -7.08 1.60 -10.15
C TRP A 91 -5.86 2.23 -10.81
N ALA A 92 -5.61 3.53 -10.60
CA ALA A 92 -4.38 4.18 -11.07
C ALA A 92 -3.12 3.52 -10.49
N CYS A 93 -3.13 3.17 -9.20
CA CYS A 93 -2.01 2.44 -8.58
C CYS A 93 -1.73 1.12 -9.32
N TYR A 94 -2.78 0.33 -9.59
CA TYR A 94 -2.66 -0.95 -10.29
C TYR A 94 -2.33 -0.80 -11.78
N LEU A 95 -2.77 0.27 -12.43
CA LEU A 95 -2.33 0.62 -13.79
C LEU A 95 -0.82 0.85 -13.81
N ILE A 96 -0.28 1.66 -12.89
CA ILE A 96 1.17 1.90 -12.76
C ILE A 96 1.92 0.59 -12.47
N GLY A 97 1.50 -0.15 -11.45
CA GLY A 97 2.17 -1.38 -11.04
C GLY A 97 2.22 -2.46 -12.14
N SER A 98 1.15 -2.55 -12.94
CA SER A 98 1.05 -3.50 -14.06
C SER A 98 1.57 -2.98 -15.40
N ASP A 99 2.08 -1.75 -15.47
CA ASP A 99 2.54 -1.18 -16.74
C ASP A 99 3.81 -1.89 -17.24
N PRO A 100 3.79 -2.52 -18.43
CA PRO A 100 4.98 -3.16 -18.98
C PRO A 100 5.99 -2.15 -19.53
N GLY A 101 5.58 -0.91 -19.80
CA GLY A 101 6.44 0.14 -20.34
C GLY A 101 7.24 0.91 -19.28
N LEU A 102 6.93 0.73 -17.99
CA LEU A 102 7.64 1.39 -16.89
C LEU A 102 8.69 0.47 -16.28
N SER A 103 9.90 1.00 -16.05
CA SER A 103 10.89 0.33 -15.18
C SER A 103 10.38 0.32 -13.73
N LEU A 104 11.02 -0.50 -12.90
CA LEU A 104 10.69 -0.59 -11.48
C LEU A 104 10.77 0.77 -10.78
N GLU A 105 11.84 1.52 -11.01
CA GLU A 105 12.05 2.86 -10.44
C GLU A 105 10.97 3.83 -10.92
N HIS A 106 10.66 3.86 -12.23
CA HIS A 106 9.61 4.72 -12.75
C HIS A 106 8.21 4.36 -12.21
N LYS A 107 7.94 3.07 -11.91
CA LYS A 107 6.71 2.68 -11.21
C LYS A 107 6.67 3.24 -9.80
N LEU A 108 7.76 3.14 -9.05
CA LEU A 108 7.85 3.71 -7.71
C LEU A 108 7.66 5.22 -7.75
N ASP A 109 8.35 5.92 -8.65
CA ASP A 109 8.25 7.38 -8.78
C ASP A 109 6.84 7.84 -9.19
N ALA A 110 6.21 7.15 -10.16
CA ALA A 110 4.83 7.43 -10.55
C ALA A 110 3.83 7.18 -9.41
N LEU A 111 4.12 6.23 -8.52
CA LEU A 111 3.31 5.96 -7.33
C LEU A 111 3.52 6.97 -6.21
N ARG A 112 4.59 7.79 -6.21
CA ARG A 112 4.91 8.67 -5.09
C ARG A 112 3.74 9.58 -4.70
N ALA A 113 3.05 10.16 -5.67
CA ALA A 113 1.89 11.01 -5.40
C ALA A 113 0.70 10.23 -4.78
N LEU A 114 0.50 8.98 -5.19
CA LEU A 114 -0.56 8.11 -4.65
C LEU A 114 -0.18 7.51 -3.28
N ALA A 115 1.11 7.33 -3.03
CA ALA A 115 1.65 7.01 -1.72
C ALA A 115 1.44 8.16 -0.71
N ASP A 116 1.38 9.39 -1.19
CA ASP A 116 1.09 10.60 -0.40
C ASP A 116 -0.39 11.03 -0.41
N ASP A 117 -1.28 10.20 -0.96
CA ASP A 117 -2.69 10.53 -1.07
C ASP A 117 -3.33 10.73 0.32
N ALA A 118 -4.24 11.70 0.44
CA ALA A 118 -4.95 11.99 1.69
C ALA A 118 -5.80 10.79 2.17
N HIS A 119 -6.33 10.00 1.25
CA HIS A 119 -7.18 8.86 1.54
C HIS A 119 -6.37 7.61 1.88
N PHE A 120 -6.66 7.02 3.05
CA PHE A 120 -5.91 5.86 3.58
C PHE A 120 -5.89 4.67 2.61
N GLY A 121 -7.00 4.39 1.93
CA GLY A 121 -7.11 3.28 1.01
C GLY A 121 -6.15 3.41 -0.17
N VAL A 122 -6.00 4.62 -0.73
CA VAL A 122 -5.12 4.85 -1.90
C VAL A 122 -3.67 4.59 -1.52
N ARG A 123 -3.24 5.02 -0.33
CA ARG A 123 -1.91 4.73 0.20
C ARG A 123 -1.64 3.24 0.36
N GLU A 124 -2.65 2.44 0.72
CA GLU A 124 -2.51 0.97 0.74
C GLU A 124 -2.42 0.37 -0.66
N TRP A 125 -3.23 0.86 -1.60
CA TRP A 125 -3.22 0.40 -2.98
C TRP A 125 -1.89 0.69 -3.67
N ALA A 126 -1.25 1.81 -3.34
CA ALA A 126 0.03 2.21 -3.91
C ALA A 126 1.09 1.12 -3.71
N TRP A 127 1.32 0.66 -2.48
CA TRP A 127 2.36 -0.36 -2.23
C TRP A 127 1.91 -1.76 -2.64
N LEU A 128 0.60 -2.07 -2.53
CA LEU A 128 0.06 -3.37 -2.97
C LEU A 128 0.23 -3.57 -4.48
N ALA A 129 0.05 -2.52 -5.28
CA ALA A 129 0.13 -2.58 -6.73
C ALA A 129 1.53 -2.94 -7.26
N VAL A 130 2.59 -2.54 -6.54
CA VAL A 130 3.98 -2.87 -6.90
C VAL A 130 4.54 -4.08 -6.15
N ARG A 131 3.80 -4.64 -5.20
CA ARG A 131 4.25 -5.76 -4.37
C ARG A 131 4.85 -6.94 -5.16
N PRO A 132 4.32 -7.36 -6.33
CA PRO A 132 4.95 -8.42 -7.12
C PRO A 132 6.41 -8.10 -7.50
N HIS A 133 6.70 -6.85 -7.87
CA HIS A 133 8.05 -6.39 -8.23
C HIS A 133 8.96 -6.26 -7.00
N ILE A 134 8.40 -5.84 -5.86
CA ILE A 134 9.15 -5.79 -4.59
C ILE A 134 9.58 -7.20 -4.18
N VAL A 135 8.73 -8.20 -4.37
CA VAL A 135 9.06 -9.59 -4.04
C VAL A 135 10.13 -10.15 -4.98
N SER A 136 10.13 -9.77 -6.26
CA SER A 136 11.14 -10.24 -7.22
C SER A 136 12.50 -9.54 -7.06
N GLU A 137 12.50 -8.24 -6.75
CA GLU A 137 13.73 -7.42 -6.71
C GLU A 137 13.85 -6.59 -5.40
N PRO A 138 13.78 -7.23 -4.20
CA PRO A 138 13.63 -6.51 -2.93
C PRO A 138 14.78 -5.57 -2.59
N LEU A 139 16.03 -5.92 -2.93
CA LEU A 139 17.20 -5.07 -2.66
C LEU A 139 17.25 -3.83 -3.55
N ARG A 140 16.78 -3.96 -4.80
CA ARG A 140 16.71 -2.85 -5.75
C ARG A 140 15.65 -1.84 -5.31
N VAL A 141 14.48 -2.33 -4.88
CA VAL A 141 13.43 -1.48 -4.29
C VAL A 141 13.91 -0.84 -2.99
N LEU A 142 14.56 -1.60 -2.10
CA LEU A 142 15.12 -1.06 -0.86
C LEU A 142 16.08 0.11 -1.12
N THR A 143 16.97 -0.04 -2.11
CA THR A 143 17.92 1.02 -2.50
C THR A 143 17.19 2.29 -2.95
N HIS A 144 16.16 2.14 -3.80
CA HIS A 144 15.35 3.27 -4.26
C HIS A 144 14.59 3.96 -3.12
N LEU A 145 13.90 3.16 -2.29
CA LEU A 145 13.05 3.67 -1.22
C LEU A 145 13.83 4.19 -0.01
N HIS A 146 15.13 3.88 0.11
CA HIS A 146 15.97 4.49 1.14
C HIS A 146 16.01 6.02 1.02
N GLY A 147 16.06 6.57 -0.20
CA GLY A 147 16.01 8.03 -0.39
C GLY A 147 14.72 8.66 0.14
N TRP A 148 13.62 7.90 0.16
CA TRP A 148 12.30 8.37 0.60
C TRP A 148 12.17 8.45 2.12
N THR A 149 13.11 7.91 2.90
CA THR A 149 13.06 8.00 4.37
C THR A 149 13.30 9.41 4.90
N THR A 150 13.76 10.33 4.05
CA THR A 150 13.99 11.75 4.39
C THR A 150 12.93 12.68 3.83
N ASP A 151 11.91 12.13 3.18
CA ASP A 151 10.84 12.92 2.56
C ASP A 151 10.07 13.75 3.62
N ALA A 152 9.67 14.96 3.25
CA ALA A 152 8.88 15.82 4.13
C ALA A 152 7.54 15.17 4.51
N SER A 153 6.93 14.41 3.59
CA SER A 153 5.67 13.73 3.84
C SER A 153 5.86 12.47 4.69
N PRO A 154 5.17 12.35 5.85
CA PRO A 154 5.16 11.10 6.61
C PRO A 154 4.48 9.95 5.86
N ASN A 155 3.62 10.21 4.88
CA ASN A 155 2.99 9.16 4.09
C ASN A 155 4.01 8.49 3.16
N VAL A 156 4.88 9.28 2.54
CA VAL A 156 5.96 8.79 1.67
C VAL A 156 7.00 8.01 2.48
N ARG A 157 7.41 8.54 3.64
CA ARG A 157 8.29 7.81 4.57
C ARG A 157 7.66 6.50 5.04
N ARG A 158 6.35 6.50 5.34
CA ARG A 158 5.62 5.29 5.70
C ARG A 158 5.61 4.29 4.54
N PHE A 159 5.37 4.73 3.31
CA PHE A 159 5.40 3.85 2.13
C PHE A 159 6.75 3.14 2.01
N ALA A 160 7.85 3.87 2.16
CA ALA A 160 9.21 3.33 2.07
C ALA A 160 9.42 2.12 3.01
N CYS A 161 8.89 2.20 4.23
CA CYS A 161 8.94 1.10 5.19
C CYS A 161 7.88 0.02 4.93
N GLU A 162 6.62 0.43 4.72
CA GLU A 162 5.49 -0.50 4.63
C GLU A 162 5.61 -1.45 3.44
N ALA A 163 6.00 -0.90 2.28
CA ALA A 163 6.10 -1.65 1.04
C ALA A 163 7.09 -2.83 1.16
N LEU A 164 8.09 -2.70 2.04
CA LEU A 164 9.15 -3.66 2.29
C LEU A 164 8.88 -4.59 3.48
N ARG A 165 7.69 -4.55 4.10
CA ARG A 165 7.37 -5.45 5.22
C ARG A 165 7.57 -6.92 4.84
N PRO A 166 8.28 -7.73 5.67
CA PRO A 166 8.55 -9.13 5.37
C PRO A 166 7.27 -9.96 5.16
N ARG A 167 6.21 -9.61 5.88
CA ARG A 167 4.91 -10.31 5.85
C ARG A 167 3.77 -9.30 5.64
N GLY A 168 3.00 -9.49 4.58
CA GLY A 168 1.80 -8.70 4.30
C GLY A 168 0.54 -9.56 4.46
N VAL A 169 -0.51 -9.00 5.06
CA VAL A 169 -1.78 -9.72 5.28
C VAL A 169 -2.53 -9.98 3.96
N TRP A 170 -2.36 -9.10 2.97
CA TRP A 170 -2.97 -9.20 1.64
C TRP A 170 -1.93 -9.30 0.51
N ALA A 171 -0.70 -9.66 0.86
CA ALA A 171 0.45 -9.55 -0.02
C ALA A 171 1.39 -10.75 0.13
N ALA A 172 2.03 -11.12 -0.98
CA ALA A 172 3.08 -12.12 -0.96
C ALA A 172 4.20 -11.71 0.01
N HIS A 173 4.75 -12.68 0.73
CA HIS A 173 5.86 -12.45 1.65
C HIS A 173 7.15 -12.12 0.89
N ILE A 174 7.99 -11.26 1.44
CA ILE A 174 9.34 -11.03 0.92
C ILE A 174 10.27 -12.00 1.65
N ALA A 175 10.65 -13.09 0.97
CA ALA A 175 11.45 -14.16 1.57
C ALA A 175 12.80 -13.64 2.10
N LEU A 176 13.46 -12.75 1.34
CA LEU A 176 14.72 -12.15 1.71
C LEU A 176 14.65 -11.49 3.09
N PHE A 177 13.74 -10.53 3.33
CA PHE A 177 13.68 -9.85 4.63
C PHE A 177 13.12 -10.70 5.77
N LYS A 178 12.52 -11.86 5.48
CA LYS A 178 12.21 -12.84 6.54
C LYS A 178 13.45 -13.57 7.02
N GLN A 179 14.39 -13.87 6.12
CA GLN A 179 15.58 -14.67 6.39
C GLN A 179 16.78 -13.80 6.76
N GLU A 180 16.92 -12.68 6.08
CA GLU A 180 18.03 -11.73 6.17
C GLU A 180 17.51 -10.30 6.39
N PRO A 181 16.83 -10.02 7.52
CA PRO A 181 16.28 -8.70 7.82
C PRO A 181 17.35 -7.61 7.94
N GLN A 182 18.62 -7.98 8.18
CA GLN A 182 19.75 -7.05 8.28
C GLN A 182 19.95 -6.20 7.02
N HIS A 183 19.53 -6.68 5.84
CA HIS A 183 19.60 -5.87 4.60
C HIS A 183 18.80 -4.58 4.72
N ALA A 184 17.65 -4.59 5.39
CA ALA A 184 16.81 -3.42 5.58
C ALA A 184 17.25 -2.50 6.73
N LEU A 185 18.31 -2.87 7.47
CA LEU A 185 18.77 -2.13 8.65
C LEU A 185 19.02 -0.63 8.37
N PRO A 186 19.67 -0.22 7.27
CA PRO A 186 19.87 1.21 6.99
C PRO A 186 18.57 2.00 6.86
N LEU A 187 17.54 1.42 6.22
CA LEU A 187 16.22 2.04 6.10
C LEU A 187 15.51 2.13 7.45
N LEU A 188 15.59 1.08 8.27
CA LEU A 188 14.96 1.04 9.59
C LEU A 188 15.63 2.03 10.56
N GLN A 189 16.96 2.14 10.50
CA GLN A 189 17.73 3.12 11.27
C GLN A 189 17.35 4.55 10.90
N ALA A 190 17.17 4.84 9.61
CA ALA A 190 16.74 6.17 9.16
C ALA A 190 15.36 6.58 9.72
N LEU A 191 14.52 5.61 10.08
CA LEU A 191 13.15 5.83 10.56
C LEU A 191 12.95 5.51 12.05
N CYS A 192 14.00 5.12 12.78
CA CYS A 192 13.88 4.57 14.13
C CYS A 192 13.44 5.59 15.20
N CYS A 193 13.51 6.88 14.88
CA CYS A 193 13.06 8.00 15.71
C CYS A 193 12.11 8.94 14.94
N ASP A 194 11.42 8.44 13.91
CA ASP A 194 10.51 9.27 13.10
C ASP A 194 9.43 9.92 13.98
N ALA A 195 9.18 11.22 13.81
CA ALA A 195 8.20 11.95 14.62
C ALA A 195 6.74 11.51 14.35
N SER A 196 6.46 10.90 13.19
CA SER A 196 5.11 10.49 12.81
C SER A 196 4.73 9.15 13.40
N ARG A 197 3.62 9.11 14.16
CA ARG A 197 3.03 7.85 14.64
C ARG A 197 2.76 6.86 13.51
N TYR A 198 2.36 7.35 12.33
CA TYR A 198 2.05 6.52 11.18
C TYR A 198 3.30 5.79 10.63
N VAL A 199 4.45 6.47 10.63
CA VAL A 199 5.73 5.85 10.24
C VAL A 199 6.20 4.89 11.32
N GLN A 200 6.14 5.30 12.60
CA GLN A 200 6.50 4.46 13.74
C GLN A 200 5.70 3.14 13.77
N ASP A 201 4.40 3.19 13.44
CA ASP A 201 3.56 2.00 13.31
C ASP A 201 4.08 1.05 12.24
N SER A 202 4.51 1.58 11.09
CA SER A 202 5.08 0.80 10.00
C SER A 202 6.41 0.15 10.41
N VAL A 203 7.34 0.89 11.01
CA VAL A 203 8.63 0.37 11.50
C VAL A 203 8.41 -0.72 12.54
N GLY A 204 7.54 -0.48 13.53
CA GLY A 204 7.22 -1.47 14.55
C GLY A 204 6.52 -2.71 13.99
N ASN A 205 5.69 -2.56 12.95
CA ASN A 205 5.08 -3.70 12.26
C ASN A 205 6.10 -4.47 11.41
N TRP A 206 7.01 -3.78 10.73
CA TRP A 206 8.09 -4.37 9.96
C TRP A 206 8.96 -5.27 10.86
N LEU A 207 9.40 -4.73 12.01
CA LEU A 207 10.21 -5.48 12.98
C LEU A 207 9.42 -6.65 13.59
N ASN A 208 8.15 -6.46 13.91
CA ASN A 208 7.31 -7.56 14.41
C ASN A 208 7.16 -8.69 13.39
N ASP A 209 7.08 -8.36 12.09
CA ASP A 209 7.02 -9.36 11.03
C ASP A 209 8.34 -10.11 10.86
N ALA A 210 9.47 -9.42 10.96
CA ALA A 210 10.80 -10.02 10.97
C ALA A 210 10.97 -10.94 12.18
N GLY A 211 10.49 -10.54 13.37
CA GLY A 211 10.61 -11.31 14.62
C GLY A 211 9.96 -12.69 14.57
N LYS A 212 8.96 -12.89 13.71
CA LYS A 212 8.35 -14.21 13.48
C LYS A 212 9.28 -15.24 12.83
N SER A 213 10.42 -14.80 12.28
CA SER A 213 11.43 -15.65 11.65
C SER A 213 12.83 -15.43 12.21
N GLN A 214 13.14 -14.20 12.65
CA GLN A 214 14.43 -13.80 13.19
C GLN A 214 14.25 -13.09 14.53
N PRO A 215 13.74 -13.78 15.57
CA PRO A 215 13.41 -13.16 16.86
C PRO A 215 14.65 -12.58 17.56
N ASP A 216 15.78 -13.29 17.54
CA ASP A 216 17.00 -12.86 18.24
C ASP A 216 17.59 -11.60 17.63
N TRP A 217 17.56 -11.49 16.29
CA TRP A 217 17.97 -10.26 15.59
C TRP A 217 17.12 -9.06 16.00
N VAL A 218 15.79 -9.22 16.09
CA VAL A 218 14.89 -8.14 16.52
C VAL A 218 15.13 -7.77 17.99
N ARG A 219 15.34 -8.75 18.88
CA ARG A 219 15.68 -8.48 20.30
C ARG A 219 16.99 -7.72 20.43
N ALA A 220 18.03 -8.14 19.70
CA ALA A 220 19.33 -7.49 19.70
C ALA A 220 19.23 -6.03 19.21
N LEU A 221 18.56 -5.80 18.07
CA LEU A 221 18.37 -4.47 17.53
C LEU A 221 17.56 -3.56 18.48
N CYS A 222 16.49 -4.07 19.09
CA CYS A 222 15.73 -3.31 20.08
C CYS A 222 16.57 -3.01 21.33
N SER A 223 17.43 -3.92 21.78
CA SER A 223 18.33 -3.67 22.91
C SER A 223 19.36 -2.58 22.58
N GLU A 224 19.93 -2.63 21.38
CA GLU A 224 20.84 -1.60 20.86
C GLU A 224 20.15 -0.22 20.80
N TRP A 225 18.94 -0.16 20.25
CA TRP A 225 18.17 1.08 20.19
C TRP A 225 17.74 1.59 21.56
N GLN A 226 17.46 0.70 22.51
CA GLN A 226 17.19 1.08 23.91
C GLN A 226 18.40 1.81 24.52
N GLN A 227 19.63 1.39 24.19
CA GLN A 227 20.85 2.04 24.70
C GLN A 227 21.12 3.39 24.02
N ARG A 228 20.88 3.51 22.71
CA ARG A 228 21.18 4.75 21.94
C ARG A 228 20.07 5.80 21.97
N HIS A 229 18.83 5.37 22.13
CA HIS A 229 17.63 6.20 22.03
C HIS A 229 16.71 5.93 23.25
N ALA A 230 17.31 5.83 24.43
CA ALA A 230 16.60 5.54 25.68
C ALA A 230 15.49 6.56 25.96
N ASP A 231 15.81 7.84 25.78
CA ASP A 231 14.92 8.97 26.09
C ASP A 231 14.04 9.40 24.91
N ASP A 232 14.12 8.69 23.78
CA ASP A 232 13.30 8.98 22.60
C ASP A 232 11.93 8.26 22.70
N PRO A 233 10.81 9.00 22.78
CA PRO A 233 9.49 8.41 22.89
C PRO A 233 9.02 7.70 21.61
N ALA A 234 9.47 8.13 20.43
CA ALA A 234 9.16 7.49 19.16
C ALA A 234 9.85 6.13 19.08
N ASN A 235 11.15 6.07 19.39
CA ASN A 235 11.89 4.81 19.40
C ASN A 235 11.34 3.84 20.45
N THR A 236 11.04 4.34 21.66
CA THR A 236 10.42 3.53 22.73
C THR A 236 9.10 2.90 22.27
N TYR A 237 8.25 3.65 21.56
CA TYR A 237 7.02 3.11 20.99
C TYR A 237 7.29 2.03 19.94
N ILE A 238 8.21 2.29 19.01
CA ILE A 238 8.60 1.34 17.96
C ILE A 238 9.07 0.02 18.59
N ARG A 239 9.97 0.07 19.59
CA ARG A 239 10.49 -1.13 20.28
C ARG A 239 9.36 -1.93 20.95
N LYS A 240 8.47 -1.27 21.69
CA LYS A 240 7.31 -1.92 22.32
C LYS A 240 6.43 -2.61 21.27
N ARG A 241 6.19 -1.94 20.14
CA ARG A 241 5.38 -2.48 19.05
C ARG A 241 6.08 -3.65 18.34
N ALA A 242 7.39 -3.56 18.11
CA ALA A 242 8.19 -4.60 17.49
C ALA A 242 8.13 -5.92 18.28
N LEU A 243 8.29 -5.82 19.60
CA LEU A 243 8.39 -6.96 20.52
C LEU A 243 7.04 -7.54 20.96
N ARG A 244 5.90 -7.01 20.51
CA ARG A 244 4.55 -7.40 21.01
C ARG A 244 4.15 -8.88 20.78
N SER A 245 4.96 -9.64 20.05
CA SER A 245 4.71 -11.05 19.75
C SER A 245 5.91 -11.94 20.05
N LEU A 246 6.92 -11.40 20.74
CA LEU A 246 8.14 -12.09 21.16
C LEU A 246 8.18 -12.21 22.68
#